data_AF-A0A8J3MWX0-F1
#
_entry.id   AF-A0A8J3MWX0-F1
#
_cell.length_a   1.000
_cell.length_b   1.000
_cell.length_c   1.000
_cell.angle_alpha   90.00
_cell.angle_beta   90.00
_cell.angle_gamma   90.00
#
_symmetry.space_group_name_H-M   'P 1'
#
loop_
_entity.id
_entity.type
_entity.pdbx_description
1 polymer ?
#
loop_
_entity_poly.entity_id
_entity_poly.type
_entity_poly.pdbx_seq_one_letter_code
_entity_poly.pdbx_strand_id
1 'polypeptide(L)'
;MTNQNETKIHAQPGHQEILITREFDAPRELVFKVITDPKLLPQWWGPRYLSTEVDKIDMRSGGQWRFIQRDTEGREYAFSGVYHEVLAPERIINTFEFEGLWEQVIKWCVEEGHQIYRLRRGATFRFYVLPASCSLQP
;
A
#
# COMPACT_ATOMS: atom_id res chain seq x y z
N MET A 1 16.13 19.04 -5.96
CA MET A 1 15.46 19.08 -4.64
C MET A 1 15.68 17.73 -3.97
N THR A 2 16.79 17.60 -3.24
CA THR A 2 17.14 16.39 -2.48
C THR A 2 16.27 16.37 -1.23
N ASN A 3 15.25 15.51 -1.23
CA ASN A 3 14.37 15.31 -0.08
C ASN A 3 15.20 14.79 1.10
N GLN A 4 15.26 15.56 2.20
CA GLN A 4 16.11 15.29 3.36
C GLN A 4 15.55 14.23 4.31
N ASN A 5 14.33 13.74 4.08
CA ASN A 5 13.67 12.83 5.00
C ASN A 5 14.00 11.38 4.66
N GLU A 6 14.74 10.75 5.58
CA GLU A 6 15.13 9.35 5.51
C GLU A 6 13.90 8.42 5.52
N THR A 7 13.93 7.38 4.70
CA THR A 7 12.96 6.29 4.77
C THR A 7 13.48 5.25 5.75
N LYS A 8 12.80 5.08 6.87
CA LYS A 8 13.14 4.07 7.89
C LYS A 8 12.38 2.78 7.60
N ILE A 9 13.08 1.66 7.54
CA ILE A 9 12.49 0.35 7.31
C ILE A 9 12.86 -0.54 8.49
N HIS A 10 11.86 -1.08 9.16
CA HIS A 10 12.01 -2.02 10.25
C HIS A 10 11.39 -3.36 9.82
N ALA A 11 12.24 -4.35 9.55
CA ALA A 11 11.84 -5.72 9.27
C ALA A 11 12.59 -6.62 10.24
N GLN A 12 11.92 -7.04 11.31
CA GLN A 12 12.57 -7.82 12.36
C GLN A 12 12.73 -9.29 11.93
N PRO A 13 13.91 -9.91 12.08
CA PRO A 13 14.07 -11.34 11.82
C PRO A 13 13.09 -12.17 12.67
N GLY A 14 12.54 -13.22 12.06
CA GLY A 14 11.54 -14.09 12.71
C GLY A 14 10.15 -13.48 12.86
N HIS A 15 9.97 -12.21 12.52
CA HIS A 15 8.67 -11.57 12.39
C HIS A 15 8.30 -11.48 10.94
N GLN A 16 7.01 -11.50 10.70
CA GLN A 16 6.49 -11.42 9.37
C GLN A 16 5.84 -10.07 9.10
N GLU A 17 6.31 -9.01 9.77
CA GLU A 17 5.86 -7.65 9.54
C GLU A 17 6.99 -6.81 8.96
N ILE A 18 6.65 -5.93 8.01
CA ILE A 18 7.54 -4.88 7.54
C ILE A 18 6.91 -3.55 7.89
N LEU A 19 7.62 -2.77 8.70
CA LEU A 19 7.24 -1.42 9.10
C LEU A 19 8.06 -0.39 8.32
N ILE A 20 7.43 0.34 7.41
CA ILE A 20 8.08 1.44 6.68
C ILE A 20 7.60 2.76 7.24
N THR A 21 8.52 3.65 7.61
CA THR A 21 8.26 5.00 8.10
C THR A 21 8.96 6.06 7.25
N ARG A 22 8.20 7.04 6.76
CA ARG A 22 8.74 8.20 6.03
C ARG A 22 7.96 9.46 6.35
N GLU A 23 8.68 10.55 6.55
CA GLU A 23 8.13 11.89 6.76
C GLU A 23 8.14 12.72 5.47
N PHE A 24 7.08 13.49 5.24
CA PHE A 24 6.95 14.39 4.11
C PHE A 24 6.69 15.82 4.57
N ASP A 25 7.36 16.78 3.91
CA ASP A 25 7.20 18.22 4.13
C ASP A 25 5.96 18.73 3.37
N ALA A 26 4.81 18.12 3.62
CA ALA A 26 3.55 18.43 2.98
C ALA A 26 2.37 18.27 3.97
N PRO A 27 1.26 19.01 3.77
CA PRO A 27 0.02 18.78 4.53
C PRO A 27 -0.48 17.35 4.35
N ARG A 28 -1.03 16.75 5.43
CA ARG A 28 -1.51 15.36 5.40
C ARG A 28 -2.58 15.15 4.34
N GLU A 29 -3.41 16.15 4.08
CA GLU A 29 -4.51 16.13 3.12
C GLU A 29 -3.96 15.99 1.70
N LEU A 30 -2.83 16.65 1.41
CA LEU A 30 -2.16 16.54 0.13
C LEU A 30 -1.55 15.15 -0.05
N VAL A 31 -0.92 14.62 0.98
CA VAL A 31 -0.33 13.29 0.87
C VAL A 31 -1.40 12.19 0.77
N PHE A 32 -2.50 12.33 1.51
CA PHE A 32 -3.66 11.46 1.35
C PHE A 32 -4.19 11.54 -0.09
N LYS A 33 -4.34 12.76 -0.64
CA LYS A 33 -4.82 12.98 -2.00
C LYS A 33 -3.97 12.28 -3.06
N VAL A 34 -2.64 12.34 -2.98
CA VAL A 34 -1.77 11.67 -3.98
C VAL A 34 -1.81 10.14 -3.91
N ILE A 35 -2.26 9.57 -2.78
CA ILE A 35 -2.50 8.13 -2.62
C ILE A 35 -3.88 7.74 -3.17
N THR A 36 -4.89 8.60 -2.99
CA THR A 36 -6.27 8.24 -3.32
C THR A 36 -6.72 8.65 -4.72
N ASP A 37 -6.07 9.64 -5.34
CA ASP A 37 -6.45 10.15 -6.66
C ASP A 37 -5.84 9.27 -7.76
N PRO A 38 -6.65 8.60 -8.61
CA PRO A 38 -6.16 7.73 -9.68
C PRO A 38 -5.26 8.45 -10.69
N LYS A 39 -5.36 9.79 -10.81
CA LYS A 39 -4.52 10.57 -11.72
C LYS A 39 -3.16 10.90 -11.13
N LEU A 40 -3.04 10.93 -9.80
CA LEU A 40 -1.82 11.30 -9.10
C LEU A 40 -1.02 10.06 -8.68
N LEU A 41 -1.71 8.98 -8.28
CA LEU A 41 -1.07 7.76 -7.81
C LEU A 41 -0.03 7.20 -8.81
N PRO A 42 -0.31 7.07 -10.13
CA PRO A 42 0.66 6.61 -11.12
C PRO A 42 1.97 7.39 -11.19
N GLN A 43 1.97 8.66 -10.79
CA GLN A 43 3.12 9.56 -10.98
C GLN A 43 4.26 9.29 -10.00
N TRP A 44 3.98 8.58 -8.90
CA TRP A 44 4.96 8.31 -7.85
C TRP A 44 4.92 6.87 -7.34
N TRP A 45 3.83 6.13 -7.58
CA TRP A 45 3.70 4.75 -7.15
C TRP A 45 4.51 3.81 -8.03
N GLY A 46 5.33 2.97 -7.38
CA GLY A 46 6.17 1.98 -8.04
C GLY A 46 7.65 2.34 -8.14
N PRO A 47 8.51 1.37 -8.49
CA PRO A 47 9.90 1.63 -8.83
C PRO A 47 10.03 2.59 -10.03
N ARG A 48 11.06 3.43 -10.03
CA ARG A 48 11.30 4.47 -11.05
C ARG A 48 11.35 3.93 -12.49
N TYR A 49 11.74 2.68 -12.67
CA TYR A 49 11.89 2.02 -13.97
C TYR A 49 10.61 1.33 -14.45
N LEU A 50 9.53 1.37 -13.66
CA LEU A 50 8.21 0.88 -14.05
C LEU A 50 7.26 2.05 -14.27
N SER A 51 6.42 1.92 -15.29
CA SER A 51 5.21 2.72 -15.42
C SER A 51 4.08 2.07 -14.62
N THR A 52 3.21 2.87 -14.02
CA THR A 52 2.03 2.38 -13.29
C THR A 52 0.76 2.86 -14.00
N GLU A 53 -0.18 1.96 -14.24
CA GLU A 53 -1.53 2.25 -14.71
C GLU A 53 -2.53 1.90 -13.61
N VAL A 54 -3.52 2.75 -13.40
CA VAL A 54 -4.62 2.48 -12.47
C VAL A 54 -5.80 1.93 -13.26
N ASP A 55 -6.04 0.62 -13.13
CA ASP A 55 -7.18 -0.06 -13.74
C ASP A 55 -8.46 0.20 -12.94
N LYS A 56 -8.37 0.12 -11.61
CA LYS A 56 -9.51 0.36 -10.72
C LYS A 56 -9.08 1.01 -9.42
N ILE A 57 -9.87 1.98 -8.97
CA ILE A 57 -9.79 2.51 -7.61
C ILE A 57 -11.19 2.90 -7.14
N ASP A 58 -11.71 2.19 -6.15
CA ASP A 58 -12.98 2.52 -5.48
C ASP A 58 -12.66 2.90 -4.03
N MET A 59 -12.38 4.18 -3.81
CA MET A 59 -11.78 4.68 -2.57
C MET A 59 -12.82 4.86 -1.45
N ARG A 60 -13.40 3.75 -1.00
CA ARG A 60 -14.34 3.63 0.12
C ARG A 60 -14.11 2.31 0.84
N SER A 61 -14.54 2.21 2.09
CA SER A 61 -14.55 0.92 2.80
C SER A 61 -15.38 -0.13 2.02
N GLY A 62 -14.80 -1.30 1.78
CA GLY A 62 -15.33 -2.37 0.93
C GLY A 62 -15.06 -2.20 -0.57
N GLY A 63 -14.45 -1.09 -1.00
CA GLY A 63 -14.10 -0.84 -2.39
C GLY A 63 -12.92 -1.69 -2.86
N GLN A 64 -12.83 -1.92 -4.16
CA GLN A 64 -11.75 -2.68 -4.80
C GLN A 64 -10.74 -1.74 -5.47
N TRP A 65 -9.49 -2.20 -5.57
CA TRP A 65 -8.46 -1.53 -6.34
C TRP A 65 -7.66 -2.52 -7.16
N ARG A 66 -7.10 -2.02 -8.27
CA ARG A 66 -6.22 -2.77 -9.17
C ARG A 66 -5.29 -1.83 -9.92
N PHE A 67 -4.00 -2.15 -9.92
CA PHE A 67 -2.95 -1.42 -10.62
C PHE A 67 -2.13 -2.37 -11.47
N ILE A 68 -1.67 -1.90 -12.63
CA ILE A 68 -0.81 -2.67 -13.53
C ILE A 68 0.49 -1.90 -13.69
N GLN A 69 1.61 -2.53 -13.37
CA GLN A 69 2.92 -1.95 -13.60
C GLN A 69 3.55 -2.57 -14.85
N ARG A 70 4.20 -1.75 -15.68
CA ARG A 70 4.89 -2.22 -16.89
C ARG A 70 6.34 -1.77 -16.90
N ASP A 71 7.23 -2.69 -17.23
CA ASP A 71 8.63 -2.37 -17.50
C ASP A 71 8.88 -1.91 -18.94
N THR A 72 10.13 -1.54 -19.24
CA THR A 72 10.54 -1.07 -20.57
C THR A 72 10.50 -2.15 -21.64
N GLU A 73 10.44 -3.44 -21.25
CA GLU A 73 10.36 -4.59 -22.15
C GLU A 73 8.90 -5.00 -22.41
N GLY A 74 7.93 -4.32 -21.76
CA GLY A 74 6.50 -4.58 -21.90
C GLY A 74 5.98 -5.71 -21.00
N ARG A 75 6.77 -6.21 -20.03
CA ARG A 75 6.27 -7.18 -19.04
C ARG A 75 5.34 -6.47 -18.06
N GLU A 76 4.21 -7.10 -17.78
CA GLU A 76 3.18 -6.58 -16.89
C GLU A 76 3.23 -7.26 -15.51
N TYR A 77 3.04 -6.45 -14.48
CA TYR A 77 2.93 -6.86 -13.08
C TYR A 77 1.65 -6.27 -12.51
N ALA A 78 0.59 -7.08 -12.43
CA ALA A 78 -0.70 -6.65 -11.93
C ALA A 78 -0.83 -6.91 -10.43
N PHE A 79 -1.40 -5.94 -9.72
CA PHE A 79 -1.68 -6.00 -8.29
C PHE A 79 -3.11 -5.62 -8.02
N SER A 80 -3.76 -6.28 -7.08
CA SER A 80 -5.13 -5.98 -6.69
C SER A 80 -5.38 -6.18 -5.20
N GLY A 81 -6.53 -5.69 -4.74
CA GLY A 81 -6.95 -5.84 -3.37
C GLY A 81 -8.28 -5.15 -3.05
N VAL A 82 -8.61 -5.13 -1.77
CA VAL A 82 -9.80 -4.48 -1.22
C VAL A 82 -9.40 -3.46 -0.16
N TYR A 83 -10.10 -2.34 -0.11
CA TYR A 83 -10.03 -1.40 0.99
C TYR A 83 -10.93 -1.90 2.12
N HIS A 84 -10.36 -2.31 3.24
CA HIS A 84 -11.13 -2.62 4.45
C HIS A 84 -11.64 -1.33 5.11
N GLU A 85 -10.81 -0.28 5.13
CA GLU A 85 -11.19 1.00 5.69
C GLU A 85 -10.57 2.16 4.92
N VAL A 86 -11.37 3.21 4.68
CA VAL A 86 -10.87 4.50 4.19
C VAL A 86 -11.42 5.60 5.10
N LEU A 87 -10.58 6.13 5.99
CA LEU A 87 -10.89 7.23 6.88
C LEU A 87 -10.04 8.43 6.47
N ALA A 88 -10.57 9.28 5.60
CA ALA A 88 -9.83 10.45 5.10
C ALA A 88 -9.72 11.57 6.17
N PRO A 89 -8.57 12.26 6.31
CA PRO A 89 -7.25 12.00 5.72
C PRO A 89 -6.33 11.19 6.66
N GLU A 90 -6.90 10.35 7.52
CA GLU A 90 -6.23 9.74 8.66
C GLU A 90 -5.61 8.37 8.36
N ARG A 91 -6.36 7.51 7.65
CA ARG A 91 -6.07 6.07 7.56
C ARG A 91 -6.66 5.43 6.30
N ILE A 92 -5.91 4.50 5.71
CA ILE A 92 -6.37 3.59 4.64
C ILE A 92 -5.91 2.19 5.03
N ILE A 93 -6.83 1.23 5.17
CA ILE A 93 -6.50 -0.19 5.42
C ILE A 93 -6.88 -0.96 4.16
N ASN A 94 -5.94 -1.71 3.59
CA ASN A 94 -6.19 -2.51 2.40
C ASN A 94 -5.40 -3.81 2.37
N THR A 95 -5.93 -4.80 1.64
CA THR A 95 -5.16 -5.98 1.22
C THR A 95 -4.29 -5.63 0.02
N PHE A 96 -3.27 -6.45 -0.26
CA PHE A 96 -2.36 -6.29 -1.41
C PHE A 96 -1.93 -7.65 -1.97
N GLU A 97 -2.35 -7.96 -3.18
CA GLU A 97 -2.04 -9.22 -3.86
C GLU A 97 -1.33 -8.96 -5.19
N PHE A 98 -0.35 -9.82 -5.53
CA PHE A 98 0.32 -9.82 -6.83
C PHE A 98 -0.27 -10.93 -7.70
N GLU A 99 -0.87 -10.58 -8.83
CA GLU A 99 -1.59 -11.51 -9.71
C GLU A 99 -0.65 -12.43 -10.51
N GLY A 100 0.64 -12.11 -10.58
CA GLY A 100 1.62 -12.88 -11.35
C GLY A 100 2.15 -14.14 -10.66
N LEU A 101 1.66 -14.51 -9.47
CA LEU A 101 2.03 -15.76 -8.79
C LEU A 101 1.12 -16.89 -9.26
N TRP A 102 1.63 -17.76 -10.14
CA TRP A 102 0.80 -18.78 -10.80
C TRP A 102 0.40 -19.97 -9.93
N GLU A 103 0.79 -20.08 -8.64
CA GLU A 103 0.38 -21.20 -7.76
C GLU A 103 0.25 -20.88 -6.25
N GLN A 104 0.06 -19.63 -5.82
CA GLN A 104 -0.22 -19.33 -4.39
C GLN A 104 -1.18 -18.14 -4.27
N VAL A 105 -2.45 -18.42 -3.97
CA VAL A 105 -3.43 -17.41 -3.55
C VAL A 105 -2.95 -16.82 -2.22
N ILE A 106 -2.45 -15.58 -2.21
CA ILE A 106 -2.19 -14.87 -0.96
C ILE A 106 -3.52 -14.27 -0.51
N LYS A 107 -4.31 -15.09 0.19
CA LYS A 107 -5.54 -14.65 0.83
C LYS A 107 -5.18 -13.85 2.09
N TRP A 108 -5.45 -12.55 2.07
CA TRP A 108 -5.32 -11.69 3.24
C TRP A 108 -6.62 -11.69 4.04
N CYS A 109 -6.60 -12.29 5.22
CA CYS A 109 -7.64 -12.16 6.23
C CYS A 109 -7.11 -11.29 7.37
N VAL A 110 -7.85 -10.23 7.72
CA VAL A 110 -7.61 -9.43 8.92
C VAL A 110 -8.44 -10.03 10.06
N GLU A 111 -7.78 -10.77 10.96
CA GLU A 111 -8.28 -10.97 12.33
C GLU A 111 -7.65 -9.93 13.26
N GLU A 112 -8.38 -9.57 14.32
CA GLU A 112 -8.15 -8.43 15.22
C GLU A 112 -6.67 -8.19 15.56
N GLY A 113 -6.08 -7.15 14.95
CA GLY A 113 -4.64 -6.93 15.10
C GLY A 113 -4.09 -5.73 14.34
N HIS A 114 -4.76 -4.57 14.41
CA HIS A 114 -4.17 -3.24 14.30
C HIS A 114 -3.29 -2.93 13.05
N GLN A 115 -3.93 -2.48 11.96
CA GLN A 115 -3.33 -1.46 11.10
C GLN A 115 -3.55 -0.07 11.73
N ILE A 116 -2.50 0.48 12.36
CA ILE A 116 -2.52 1.82 12.96
C ILE A 116 -1.76 2.80 12.06
N TYR A 117 -2.51 3.55 11.27
CA TYR A 117 -2.04 4.81 10.68
C TYR A 117 -2.26 5.88 11.74
N ARG A 118 -1.18 6.42 12.30
CA ARG A 118 -1.25 7.50 13.28
C ARG A 118 -0.43 8.67 12.78
N LEU A 119 -1.09 9.56 12.04
CA LEU A 119 -0.53 10.84 11.59
C LEU A 119 -0.48 11.82 12.78
N ARG A 120 0.66 11.89 13.48
CA ARG A 120 1.00 13.05 14.33
C ARG A 120 1.83 14.02 13.49
N ARG A 121 1.78 15.33 13.78
CA ARG A 121 2.42 16.43 13.02
C ARG A 121 3.77 16.02 12.40
N GLY A 122 3.91 16.18 11.08
CA GLY A 122 4.95 15.54 10.25
C GLY A 122 4.43 14.23 9.65
N ALA A 123 4.15 14.19 8.34
CA ALA A 123 3.36 13.10 7.76
C ALA A 123 4.16 11.77 7.75
N THR A 124 4.06 10.99 8.84
CA THR A 124 4.67 9.68 9.02
C THR A 124 3.79 8.60 8.38
N PHE A 125 4.21 8.03 7.25
CA PHE A 125 3.52 6.91 6.63
C PHE A 125 3.94 5.61 7.28
N ARG A 126 2.99 4.72 7.56
CA ARG A 126 3.27 3.44 8.18
C ARG A 126 2.71 2.31 7.33
N PHE A 127 3.58 1.60 6.62
CA PHE A 127 3.18 0.41 5.86
C PHE A 127 3.42 -0.82 6.73
N TYR A 128 2.49 -1.77 6.70
CA TYR A 128 2.59 -3.09 7.31
C TYR A 128 2.35 -4.16 6.23
N VAL A 129 3.26 -5.12 6.11
CA VAL A 129 3.11 -6.30 5.24
C VAL A 129 3.16 -7.52 6.14
N LEU A 130 2.06 -8.27 6.29
CA LEU A 130 1.92 -9.52 7.09
C LEU A 130 1.75 -10.75 6.17
N PRO A 131 2.10 -12.00 6.51
CA PRO A 131 1.92 -13.14 5.60
C PRO A 131 0.75 -14.04 5.96
N ALA A 132 0.52 -15.00 5.07
CA ALA A 132 -0.68 -15.78 4.88
C ALA A 132 -0.95 -16.95 5.86
N SER A 133 -0.32 -17.01 7.04
CA SER A 133 -0.56 -18.11 7.99
C SER A 133 -1.60 -17.73 9.05
N CYS A 134 -2.87 -17.63 8.65
CA CYS A 134 -3.99 -17.62 9.59
C CYS A 134 -4.96 -18.75 9.21
N SER A 135 -4.80 -19.89 9.88
CA SER A 135 -5.69 -21.05 9.78
C SER A 135 -7.00 -20.74 10.52
N LEU A 136 -8.06 -20.47 9.76
CA LEU A 136 -9.43 -20.47 10.26
C LEU A 136 -9.91 -21.92 10.43
N GLN A 137 -10.09 -22.35 11.67
CA GLN A 137 -11.01 -23.42 12.04
C GLN A 137 -11.60 -23.15 13.43
N PRO A 138 -12.88 -23.50 13.67
CA PRO A 138 -14.04 -23.57 12.77
C PRO A 138 -15.08 -22.46 13.02
#